data_AF-K4CC94-F1
#
_entry.id   AF-K4CC94-F1
#
_cell.length_a   1.000
_cell.length_b   1.000
_cell.length_c   1.000
_cell.angle_alpha   90.00
_cell.angle_beta   90.00
_cell.angle_gamma   90.00
#
_symmetry.space_group_name_H-M   'P 1'
#
loop_
_entity.id
_entity.type
_entity.pdbx_description
1 polymer ?
#
loop_
_entity_poly.entity_id
_entity_poly.type
_entity_poly.pdbx_seq_one_letter_code
_entity_poly.pdbx_strand_id
1 'polypeptide(L)'
;MLKLMNIYLISTARVKISQTSHGKPVHKFYWVLDKKTVIEHITPSNGVEKPLPPPTKLNITTFDRIPHMMLDSAVEIDILTIVLRCGPQKYAGRSHHKCREIIICDNQKNQFLLTLWEDFGEIEGNEIEAKMEKETDLIVIRCNRKK
;
A
#
# COMPACT_ATOMS: atom_id res chain seq x y z
N MET A 1 -2.32 -16.06 9.16
CA MET A 1 -2.51 -14.79 8.41
C MET A 1 -1.15 -14.31 7.95
N LEU A 2 -1.01 -13.91 6.67
CA LEU A 2 0.25 -13.34 6.16
C LEU A 2 0.40 -11.92 6.69
N LYS A 3 1.63 -11.53 7.03
CA LYS A 3 1.96 -10.18 7.52
C LYS A 3 2.74 -9.42 6.46
N LEU A 4 2.44 -8.13 6.32
CA LEU A 4 3.18 -7.25 5.42
C LEU A 4 4.64 -7.12 5.88
N MET A 5 5.56 -6.90 4.94
CA MET A 5 7.02 -6.78 5.17
C MET A 5 7.73 -8.01 5.74
N ASN A 6 7.07 -9.17 5.78
CA ASN A 6 7.70 -10.45 6.11
C ASN A 6 8.04 -11.25 4.86
N ILE A 7 9.02 -12.15 5.01
CA ILE A 7 9.47 -13.03 3.95
C ILE A 7 8.83 -14.41 4.14
N TYR A 8 8.28 -14.96 3.06
CA TYR A 8 7.65 -16.27 3.05
C TYR A 8 8.18 -17.13 1.90
N LEU A 9 8.39 -18.41 2.16
CA LEU A 9 8.52 -19.43 1.12
C LEU A 9 7.12 -19.86 0.69
N ILE A 10 6.81 -19.70 -0.58
CA ILE A 10 5.54 -20.15 -1.17
C ILE A 10 5.85 -21.27 -2.14
N SER A 11 5.34 -22.47 -1.84
CA SER A 11 5.49 -23.68 -2.65
C SER A 11 4.14 -24.14 -3.19
N THR A 12 4.18 -24.92 -4.27
CA THR A 12 2.99 -25.61 -4.85
C THR A 12 1.83 -24.70 -5.29
N ALA A 13 2.07 -23.40 -5.43
CA ALA A 13 1.12 -22.46 -6.00
C ALA A 13 0.88 -22.72 -7.49
N ARG A 14 -0.34 -22.44 -7.97
CA ARG A 14 -0.65 -22.52 -9.41
C ARG A 14 -0.35 -21.19 -10.08
N VAL A 15 0.08 -21.22 -11.34
CA VAL A 15 0.37 -20.02 -12.13
C VAL A 15 -0.72 -19.82 -13.18
N LYS A 16 -1.26 -18.60 -13.30
CA LYS A 16 -2.21 -18.21 -14.35
C LYS A 16 -1.70 -16.99 -15.12
N ILE A 17 -2.12 -16.85 -16.37
CA ILE A 17 -1.83 -15.67 -17.19
C ILE A 17 -2.73 -14.52 -16.76
N SER A 18 -2.15 -13.34 -16.59
CA SER A 18 -2.88 -12.14 -16.20
C SER A 18 -3.87 -11.73 -17.30
N GLN A 19 -5.13 -11.50 -16.90
CA GLN A 19 -6.17 -11.02 -17.80
C GLN A 19 -6.05 -9.49 -17.95
N THR A 20 -6.16 -9.00 -19.17
CA THR A 20 -6.06 -7.56 -19.50
C THR A 20 -7.35 -6.78 -19.25
N SER A 21 -8.41 -7.44 -18.76
CA SER A 21 -9.75 -6.86 -18.61
C SER A 21 -9.84 -5.73 -17.58
N HIS A 22 -8.97 -5.73 -16.56
CA HIS A 22 -9.01 -4.74 -15.47
C HIS A 22 -7.90 -3.68 -15.53
N GLY A 23 -7.06 -3.69 -16.58
CA GLY A 23 -5.94 -2.75 -16.75
C GLY A 23 -4.69 -3.43 -17.29
N LYS A 24 -3.59 -2.67 -17.44
CA LYS A 24 -2.27 -3.25 -17.75
C LYS A 24 -1.80 -4.07 -16.55
N PRO A 25 -1.60 -5.40 -16.68
CA PRO A 25 -1.07 -6.19 -15.60
C PRO A 25 0.39 -5.78 -15.31
N VAL A 26 0.72 -5.57 -14.03
CA VAL A 26 2.11 -5.34 -13.60
C VAL A 26 3.01 -6.53 -13.95
N HIS A 27 2.43 -7.73 -13.92
CA HIS A 27 3.11 -8.99 -14.25
C HIS A 27 2.31 -9.81 -15.26
N LYS A 28 3.02 -10.54 -16.13
CA LYS A 28 2.42 -11.43 -17.15
C LYS A 28 1.65 -12.60 -16.55
N PHE A 29 1.99 -12.99 -15.31
CA PHE A 29 1.39 -14.10 -14.59
C PHE A 29 1.05 -13.69 -13.16
N TYR A 30 0.08 -14.37 -12.56
CA TYR A 30 -0.23 -14.29 -11.14
C TYR A 30 -0.32 -15.69 -10.53
N TRP A 31 -0.04 -15.77 -9.23
CA TRP A 31 -0.17 -17.01 -8.46
C TRP A 31 -1.58 -17.16 -7.89
N VAL A 32 -2.09 -18.38 -7.96
CA VAL A 32 -3.33 -18.79 -7.30
C VAL A 32 -2.95 -19.73 -6.17
N LEU A 33 -3.20 -19.26 -4.96
CA LEU A 33 -3.02 -20.04 -3.74
C LEU A 33 -4.26 -20.91 -3.57
N ASP A 34 -4.06 -22.22 -3.43
CA ASP A 34 -5.12 -23.20 -3.21
C ASP A 34 -4.81 -24.06 -1.98
N LYS A 35 -5.67 -25.04 -1.69
CA LYS A 35 -5.50 -25.96 -0.56
C LYS A 35 -4.22 -26.80 -0.59
N LYS A 36 -3.52 -26.88 -1.72
CA LYS A 36 -2.26 -27.59 -1.87
C LYS A 36 -1.06 -26.67 -1.71
N THR A 37 -1.27 -25.35 -1.71
CA THR A 37 -0.22 -24.35 -1.59
C THR A 37 0.33 -24.33 -0.17
N VAL A 38 1.65 -24.43 -0.04
CA VAL A 38 2.35 -24.40 1.23
C VAL A 38 2.98 -23.02 1.40
N ILE A 39 2.77 -22.38 2.54
CA ILE A 39 3.35 -21.07 2.87
C ILE A 39 4.08 -21.15 4.20
N GLU A 40 5.39 -20.95 4.17
CA GLU A 40 6.26 -21.02 5.33
C GLU A 40 6.89 -19.65 5.59
N HIS A 41 6.90 -19.22 6.86
CA HIS A 41 7.53 -17.95 7.23
C HIS A 41 9.04 -18.14 7.35
N ILE A 42 9.81 -17.33 6.61
CA ILE A 42 11.27 -17.33 6.71
C ILE A 42 11.65 -16.40 7.85
N THR A 43 12.22 -16.97 8.92
CA THR A 43 12.90 -16.18 9.94
C THR A 43 14.34 -15.90 9.48
N PRO A 44 14.89 -14.69 9.73
CA PRO A 44 16.28 -14.41 9.42
C PRO A 44 17.18 -15.41 10.16
N SER A 45 17.74 -16.38 9.43
CA SER A 45 18.71 -17.34 9.95
C SER A 45 20.06 -16.63 10.16
N ASN A 46 20.81 -17.06 11.18
CA ASN A 46 22.12 -16.53 11.57
C ASN A 46 23.25 -16.83 10.55
N GLY A 47 23.05 -16.50 9.27
CA GLY A 47 24.12 -16.42 8.27
C GLY A 47 24.27 -17.59 7.29
N VAL A 48 23.38 -18.59 7.28
CA VAL A 48 23.48 -19.72 6.35
C VAL A 48 22.89 -19.41 4.96
N GLU A 49 21.86 -18.55 4.89
CA GLU A 49 21.22 -18.16 3.64
C GLU A 49 21.42 -16.67 3.39
N LYS A 50 21.73 -16.28 2.14
CA LYS A 50 21.81 -14.87 1.76
C LYS A 50 20.43 -14.25 1.94
N PRO A 51 20.25 -13.26 2.83
CA PRO A 51 18.96 -12.66 3.03
C PRO A 51 18.47 -12.05 1.72
N LEU A 52 17.18 -12.28 1.41
CA LEU A 52 16.55 -11.56 0.31
C LEU A 52 16.69 -10.06 0.56
N PRO A 53 16.91 -9.26 -0.50
CA PRO A 53 16.94 -7.82 -0.34
C PRO A 53 15.64 -7.35 0.34
N PRO A 54 15.71 -6.34 1.22
CA PRO A 54 14.52 -5.78 1.85
C PRO A 54 13.44 -5.49 0.80
N PRO A 55 12.16 -5.77 1.09
CA PRO A 55 11.10 -5.55 0.12
C PRO A 55 11.07 -4.10 -0.37
N THR A 56 11.36 -3.95 -1.66
CA THR A 56 11.10 -2.76 -2.50
C THR A 56 12.06 -1.57 -2.33
N LYS A 57 12.70 -1.20 -3.44
CA LYS A 57 13.17 0.16 -3.69
C LYS A 57 11.94 1.04 -3.88
N LEU A 58 11.56 1.81 -2.86
CA LEU A 58 10.48 2.81 -2.97
C LEU A 58 10.88 3.85 -4.02
N ASN A 59 10.05 4.02 -5.05
CA ASN A 59 10.24 5.07 -6.04
C ASN A 59 9.46 6.31 -5.58
N ILE A 60 10.01 7.01 -4.59
CA ILE A 60 9.35 8.16 -3.95
C ILE A 60 9.07 9.23 -5.01
N THR A 61 7.80 9.53 -5.18
CA THR A 61 7.26 10.60 -6.02
C THR A 61 7.14 11.87 -5.18
N THR A 62 7.69 12.96 -5.70
CA THR A 62 7.56 14.28 -5.10
C THR A 62 6.21 14.91 -5.44
N PHE A 63 5.70 15.78 -4.56
CA PHE A 63 4.33 16.32 -4.67
C PHE A 63 4.12 17.16 -5.94
N ASP A 64 5.14 17.88 -6.43
CA ASP A 64 5.11 18.65 -7.67
C ASP A 64 4.84 17.77 -8.91
N ARG A 65 5.25 16.50 -8.87
CA ARG A 65 5.06 15.55 -9.99
C ARG A 65 3.69 14.89 -9.98
N ILE A 66 3.01 14.87 -8.84
CA ILE A 66 1.72 14.17 -8.69
C ILE A 66 0.70 14.67 -9.72
N PRO A 67 0.39 15.98 -9.86
CA PRO A 67 -0.61 16.46 -10.82
C PRO A 67 -0.31 16.05 -12.26
N HIS A 68 0.97 16.03 -12.65
CA HIS A 68 1.39 15.63 -13.99
C HIS A 68 1.24 14.13 -14.23
N MET A 69 1.40 13.31 -13.18
CA MET A 69 1.20 11.86 -13.25
C MET A 69 -0.29 11.48 -13.20
N MET A 70 -1.15 12.34 -12.64
CA MET A 70 -2.60 12.09 -12.56
C MET A 70 -3.31 12.08 -13.93
N LEU A 71 -2.64 12.49 -15.01
CA LEU A 71 -3.16 12.44 -16.38
C LEU A 71 -3.32 11.00 -16.89
N ASP A 72 -2.48 10.07 -16.42
CA ASP A 72 -2.59 8.64 -16.69
C ASP A 72 -3.28 7.92 -15.53
N SER A 73 -4.51 7.42 -15.73
CA SER A 73 -5.40 6.94 -14.66
C SER A 73 -4.97 5.66 -13.94
N ALA A 74 -3.81 5.08 -14.24
CA ALA A 74 -3.35 3.79 -13.73
C ALA A 74 -1.96 3.82 -13.08
N VAL A 75 -1.38 5.00 -12.83
CA VAL A 75 -0.03 5.09 -12.25
C VAL A 75 -0.10 4.91 -10.73
N GLU A 76 0.56 3.88 -10.22
CA GLU A 76 0.84 3.69 -8.80
C GLU A 76 2.00 4.60 -8.38
N ILE A 77 1.88 5.27 -7.24
CA ILE A 77 2.92 6.17 -6.72
C ILE A 77 3.27 5.82 -5.28
N ASP A 78 4.56 5.84 -4.97
CA ASP A 78 5.05 5.85 -3.59
C ASP A 78 5.25 7.30 -3.15
N ILE A 79 4.77 7.70 -1.98
CA ILE A 79 5.00 9.04 -1.44
C ILE A 79 5.54 8.94 0.00
N LEU A 80 6.42 9.87 0.36
CA LEU A 80 6.92 10.06 1.72
C LEU A 80 6.43 11.43 2.21
N THR A 81 5.68 11.46 3.31
CA THR A 81 4.92 12.65 3.70
C THR A 81 4.68 12.72 5.21
N ILE A 82 4.23 13.87 5.69
CA ILE A 82 3.75 14.07 7.06
C ILE A 82 2.23 14.10 7.03
N VAL A 83 1.59 13.30 7.88
CA VAL A 83 0.13 13.34 8.03
C VAL A 83 -0.22 14.49 8.98
N LEU A 84 -0.96 15.48 8.48
CA LEU A 84 -1.41 16.64 9.27
C LEU A 84 -2.73 16.38 9.99
N ARG A 85 -3.62 15.61 9.36
CA ARG A 85 -4.93 15.24 9.92
C ARG A 85 -5.32 13.85 9.46
N CYS A 86 -5.85 13.08 10.39
CA CYS A 86 -6.55 11.83 10.10
C CYS A 86 -8.01 12.01 10.53
N GLY A 87 -8.94 12.04 9.57
CA GLY A 87 -10.37 12.18 9.86
C GLY A 87 -10.97 10.88 10.42
N PRO A 88 -12.23 10.90 10.90
CA PRO A 88 -12.93 9.67 11.30
C PRO A 88 -13.33 8.83 10.08
N GLN A 89 -13.56 7.52 10.29
CA GLN A 89 -14.17 6.64 9.29
C GLN A 89 -15.63 7.10 9.05
N LYS A 90 -16.03 7.25 7.79
CA LYS A 90 -17.37 7.67 7.37
C LYS A 90 -17.86 6.85 6.17
N TYR A 91 -19.14 6.92 5.88
CA TYR A 91 -19.69 6.37 4.63
C TYR A 91 -19.52 7.38 3.49
N ALA A 92 -19.08 6.91 2.32
CA ALA A 92 -18.87 7.75 1.15
C ALA A 92 -20.20 8.07 0.45
N GLY A 93 -20.76 9.26 0.73
CA GLY A 93 -21.99 9.73 0.10
C GLY A 93 -23.19 8.85 0.40
N ARG A 94 -23.90 8.41 -0.64
CA ARG A 94 -25.03 7.46 -0.53
C ARG A 94 -24.62 5.99 -0.66
N SER A 95 -23.33 5.71 -0.85
CA SER A 95 -22.84 4.34 -0.98
C SER A 95 -22.67 3.70 0.39
N HIS A 96 -22.73 2.36 0.43
CA HIS A 96 -22.39 1.59 1.63
C HIS A 96 -20.87 1.43 1.81
N HIS A 97 -20.06 2.05 0.95
CA HIS A 97 -18.61 2.01 1.04
C HIS A 97 -18.11 2.92 2.15
N LYS A 98 -17.20 2.39 2.97
CA LYS A 98 -16.58 3.18 4.03
C LYS A 98 -15.32 3.87 3.51
N CYS A 99 -15.03 5.06 4.00
CA CYS A 99 -13.80 5.76 3.72
C CYS A 99 -13.32 6.60 4.91
N ARG A 100 -12.03 6.92 4.91
CA ARG A 100 -11.39 7.85 5.83
C ARG A 100 -10.52 8.80 5.04
N GLU A 101 -10.65 10.09 5.31
CA GLU A 101 -9.88 11.13 4.65
C GLU A 101 -8.67 11.51 5.51
N ILE A 102 -7.51 11.60 4.88
CA ILE A 102 -6.27 12.04 5.53
C ILE A 102 -5.67 13.22 4.76
N ILE A 103 -5.20 14.23 5.48
CA ILE A 103 -4.48 15.37 4.90
C ILE A 103 -3.00 15.14 5.11
N ILE A 104 -2.25 15.15 4.02
CA ILE A 104 -0.81 14.91 3.99
C ILE A 104 -0.08 16.14 3.47
N CYS A 105 1.19 16.29 3.86
CA CYS A 105 2.01 17.45 3.58
C CYS A 105 3.45 17.08 3.27
N ASP A 106 4.07 17.73 2.29
CA ASP A 106 5.51 17.60 2.02
C ASP A 106 6.34 18.64 2.78
N ASN A 107 7.66 18.63 2.56
CA ASN A 107 8.59 19.60 3.14
C ASN A 107 8.44 21.02 2.58
N GLN A 108 7.75 21.19 1.45
CA GLN A 108 7.45 22.47 0.81
C GLN A 108 6.09 23.03 1.26
N LYS A 109 5.40 22.37 2.19
CA LYS A 109 4.07 22.71 2.71
C LYS A 109 2.94 22.53 1.68
N ASN A 110 3.19 21.82 0.59
CA ASN A 110 2.14 21.42 -0.34
C ASN A 110 1.29 20.34 0.34
N GLN A 111 -0.04 20.44 0.21
CA GLN A 111 -0.97 19.52 0.86
C GLN A 111 -1.78 18.73 -0.16
N PHE A 112 -2.01 17.45 0.14
CA PHE A 112 -2.94 16.61 -0.60
C PHE A 112 -3.94 15.96 0.35
N LEU A 113 -5.14 15.72 -0.17
CA LEU A 113 -6.15 14.88 0.46
C LEU A 113 -6.03 13.47 -0.12
N LEU A 114 -5.82 12.48 0.74
CA LEU A 114 -5.96 11.08 0.37
C LEU A 114 -7.20 10.47 1.02
N THR A 115 -7.76 9.48 0.33
CA THR A 115 -8.90 8.71 0.83
C THR A 115 -8.49 7.26 1.00
N LEU A 116 -8.52 6.78 2.24
CA LEU A 116 -8.41 5.39 2.59
C LEU A 116 -9.80 4.75 2.45
N TRP A 117 -9.88 3.57 1.83
CA TRP A 117 -11.16 2.94 1.50
C TRP A 117 -11.35 1.63 2.25
N GLU A 118 -12.59 1.35 2.63
CA GLU A 118 -13.02 0.12 3.30
C GLU A 118 -12.24 -0.16 4.58
N ASP A 119 -12.00 -1.44 4.87
CA ASP A 119 -11.24 -1.94 6.02
C ASP A 119 -9.84 -1.34 6.09
N PHE A 120 -9.25 -0.92 4.96
CA PHE A 120 -7.95 -0.23 4.97
C PHE A 120 -8.04 1.13 5.69
N GLY A 121 -9.15 1.85 5.51
CA GLY A 121 -9.40 3.09 6.24
C GLY A 121 -9.58 2.87 7.74
N GLU A 122 -10.10 1.72 8.14
CA GLU A 122 -10.25 1.37 9.56
C GLU A 122 -8.92 0.90 10.16
N ILE A 123 -8.25 -0.07 9.54
CA ILE A 123 -7.03 -0.68 10.07
C ILE A 123 -5.86 0.32 10.04
N GLU A 124 -5.45 0.76 8.86
CA GLU A 124 -4.30 1.64 8.72
C GLU A 124 -4.61 3.06 9.20
N GLY A 125 -5.85 3.51 9.00
CA GLY A 125 -6.27 4.82 9.49
C GLY A 125 -6.17 4.92 11.01
N ASN A 126 -6.56 3.88 11.76
CA ASN A 126 -6.44 3.88 13.22
C ASN A 126 -4.97 3.80 13.66
N GLU A 127 -4.13 3.05 12.95
CA GLU A 127 -2.69 3.02 13.23
C GLU A 127 -2.02 4.37 12.98
N ILE A 128 -2.38 5.07 11.90
CA ILE A 128 -1.89 6.42 11.59
C ILE A 128 -2.34 7.39 12.69
N GLU A 129 -3.62 7.39 13.05
CA GLU A 129 -4.16 8.26 14.10
C GLU A 129 -3.46 8.03 15.45
N ALA A 130 -3.27 6.77 15.85
CA ALA A 130 -2.57 6.41 17.09
C ALA A 130 -1.09 6.81 17.07
N LYS A 131 -0.42 6.79 15.91
CA LYS A 131 0.96 7.27 15.75
C LYS A 131 1.04 8.79 15.82
N MET A 132 0.09 9.51 15.22
CA MET A 132 0.03 10.98 15.27
C MET A 132 -0.08 11.53 16.70
N GLU A 133 -0.68 10.79 17.63
CA GLU A 133 -0.77 11.17 19.04
C GLU A 133 0.57 11.02 19.80
N LYS A 134 1.49 10.19 19.29
CA LYS A 134 2.69 9.76 20.02
C LYS A 134 4.00 10.21 19.37
N GLU A 135 4.01 10.39 18.05
CA GLU A 135 5.20 10.61 17.24
C GLU A 135 4.97 11.76 16.25
N THR A 136 6.00 12.59 16.04
CA THR A 136 6.03 13.64 15.02
C THR A 136 6.72 13.15 13.73
N ASP A 137 6.46 11.91 13.32
CA ASP A 137 7.28 11.26 12.29
C ASP A 137 6.61 11.08 10.92
N LEU A 138 7.49 11.03 9.92
CA LEU A 138 7.21 10.82 8.50
C LEU A 138 6.54 9.48 8.25
N ILE A 139 5.44 9.49 7.52
CA ILE A 139 4.70 8.29 7.11
C ILE A 139 4.93 8.07 5.60
N VAL A 140 5.39 6.88 5.25
CA VAL A 140 5.44 6.43 3.84
C VAL A 140 4.09 5.82 3.49
N ILE A 141 3.44 6.35 2.45
CA ILE A 141 2.17 5.83 1.95
C ILE A 141 2.39 5.40 0.50
N ARG A 142 2.04 4.14 0.19
CA ARG A 142 1.92 3.67 -1.20
C ARG A 142 0.49 3.90 -1.66
N CYS A 143 0.31 4.69 -2.69
CA CYS A 143 -1.01 5.06 -3.20
C CYS A 143 -1.32 4.31 -4.50
N ASN A 144 -2.39 3.52 -4.46
CA ASN A 144 -2.99 2.91 -5.64
C ASN A 144 -4.34 3.55 -5.94
N ARG A 145 -4.56 3.96 -7.18
CA ARG A 145 -5.85 4.51 -7.61
C ARG A 145 -6.82 3.35 -7.88
N LYS A 146 -7.93 3.29 -7.14
CA LYS A 146 -9.07 2.44 -7.52
C LYS A 146 -9.84 3.10 -8.66
N LYS A 147 -10.13 2.34 -9.72
CA LYS A 147 -11.06 2.72 -10.79
C LYS A 147 -12.49 2.55 -10.32
#